data_AF-B1XSL7-F1
#
_entry.id   AF-B1XSL7-F1
#
_cell.length_a   1.000
_cell.length_b   1.000
_cell.length_c   1.000
_cell.angle_alpha   90.00
_cell.angle_beta   90.00
_cell.angle_gamma   90.00
#
_symmetry.space_group_name_H-M   'P 1'
#
loop_
_entity.id
_entity.type
_entity.pdbx_description
1 polymer ?
#
loop_
_entity_poly.entity_id
_entity_poly.type
_entity_poly.pdbx_seq_one_letter_code
_entity_poly.pdbx_strand_id
1 'polypeptide(L)' 'MSDLIFQALVLGALGLGAGILGGIIGFGTTIILMPALVFFYGLIQAIPVIALVATVANLSRIFFVVAGYSLASLFRI' A
#
# COMPACT_ATOMS: atom_id res chain seq x y z
N MET A 1 5.87 -23.88 -10.60
CA MET A 1 4.61 -23.51 -9.91
C MET A 1 4.85 -23.07 -8.48
N SER A 2 5.65 -23.80 -7.70
CA SER A 2 6.02 -23.47 -6.31
C SER A 2 6.64 -22.07 -6.15
N ASP A 3 7.51 -21.65 -7.08
CA ASP A 3 8.20 -20.36 -6.99
C ASP A 3 7.24 -19.16 -7.09
N LEU A 4 6.23 -19.26 -7.96
CA LEU A 4 5.18 -18.26 -8.11
C LEU A 4 4.33 -18.14 -6.84
N ILE A 5 4.01 -19.28 -6.23
CA ILE A 5 3.25 -19.32 -4.97
C ILE A 5 4.07 -18.69 -3.85
N PHE A 6 5.36 -19.01 -3.77
CA PHE A 6 6.26 -18.43 -2.78
C PHE A 6 6.38 -16.91 -2.94
N GLN A 7 6.59 -16.41 -4.16
CA GLN A 7 6.62 -14.97 -4.44
C GLN A 7 5.30 -14.28 -4.06
N ALA A 8 4.16 -14.86 -4.45
CA ALA A 8 2.85 -14.31 -4.14
C ALA A 8 2.61 -14.22 -2.62
N LEU A 9 3.04 -15.24 -1.86
CA LEU A 9 2.88 -15.28 -0.42
C LEU A 9 3.76 -14.21 0.26
N VAL A 10 5.02 -14.08 -0.17
CA VAL A 10 5.96 -13.08 0.35
C VAL A 10 5.47 -11.67 0.05
N LEU A 11 5.14 -11.39 -1.21
CA LEU A 11 4.66 -10.07 -1.63
C LEU A 11 3.31 -9.72 -1.03
N GLY A 12 2.42 -10.71 -0.89
CA GLY A 12 1.13 -10.54 -0.21
C GLY A 12 1.29 -10.20 1.26
N ALA A 13 2.17 -10.91 1.99
CA ALA A 13 2.45 -10.63 3.39
C ALA A 13 3.11 -9.26 3.58
N LEU A 14 4.11 -8.93 2.76
CA LEU A 14 4.77 -7.62 2.78
C LEU A 14 3.80 -6.51 2.42
N GLY A 15 2.95 -6.69 1.40
CA GLY A 15 1.94 -5.72 1.00
C GLY A 15 0.89 -5.47 2.08
N LEU A 16 0.42 -6.51 2.76
CA LEU A 16 -0.48 -6.38 3.90
C LEU A 16 0.18 -5.64 5.06
N GLY A 17 1.39 -6.05 5.46
CA GLY A 17 2.13 -5.39 6.54
C GLY A 17 2.42 -3.92 6.22
N ALA A 18 2.86 -3.64 5.00
CA ALA A 18 3.15 -2.29 4.52
C ALA A 18 1.89 -1.42 4.39
N GLY A 19 0.75 -2.01 4.06
CA GLY A 19 -0.55 -1.35 4.04
C GLY A 19 -1.01 -0.95 5.44
N ILE A 20 -0.94 -1.86 6.41
CA ILE A 20 -1.31 -1.59 7.81
C ILE A 20 -0.39 -0.52 8.40
N LEU A 21 0.93 -0.69 8.28
CA LEU A 21 1.89 0.28 8.79
C LEU A 21 1.72 1.63 8.07
N GLY A 22 1.62 1.63 6.74
CA GLY A 22 1.40 2.85 5.96
C GLY A 22 0.06 3.53 6.22
N GLY A 23 -0.95 2.82 6.73
CA GLY A 23 -2.21 3.38 7.20
C GLY A 23 -2.08 4.12 8.54
N ILE A 24 -1.21 3.64 9.43
CA ILE A 24 -0.99 4.23 10.77
C ILE A 24 -0.03 5.43 10.69
N ILE A 25 1.13 5.25 10.04
CA ILE A 25 2.25 6.23 10.04
C ILE A 25 2.38 7.00 8.72
N GLY A 26 1.63 6.64 7.66
CA GLY A 26 1.57 7.39 6.40
C GLY A 26 2.62 7.04 5.33
N PHE A 27 3.81 6.54 5.70
CA PHE A 27 4.93 6.34 4.76
C PHE A 27 5.32 4.87 4.46
N GLY A 28 4.79 3.89 5.20
CA GLY A 28 5.30 2.51 5.17
C GLY A 28 5.07 1.73 3.86
N THR A 29 4.02 2.05 3.09
CA THR A 29 3.55 1.18 2.00
C THR A 29 4.58 1.05 0.87
N THR A 30 5.10 2.16 0.36
CA THR A 30 6.05 2.16 -0.75
C THR A 30 7.47 1.81 -0.30
N ILE A 31 7.91 2.28 0.88
CA ILE A 31 9.26 2.02 1.41
C ILE A 31 9.51 0.52 1.62
N ILE A 32 8.49 -0.21 2.07
CA ILE A 32 8.60 -1.66 2.30
C ILE A 32 8.47 -2.44 0.98
N LEU A 33 7.56 -2.05 0.09
CA LEU A 33 7.31 -2.77 -1.16
C LEU A 33 8.39 -2.56 -2.23
N MET A 34 9.03 -1.38 -2.29
CA MET A 34 10.04 -1.07 -3.32
C MET A 34 11.21 -2.07 -3.34
N PRO A 35 11.93 -2.33 -2.23
CA PRO A 35 13.05 -3.27 -2.25
C PRO A 35 12.62 -4.70 -2.58
N ALA A 36 11.44 -5.15 -2.12
CA ALA A 36 10.93 -6.48 -2.41
C ALA A 36 10.56 -6.65 -3.89
N LEU A 37 9.91 -5.66 -4.49
CA LEU A 37 9.54 -5.70 -5.90
C LEU A 37 10.76 -5.60 -6.82
N VAL A 38 11.77 -4.81 -6.45
CA VAL A 38 13.05 -4.76 -7.18
C VAL A 38 13.78 -6.11 -7.09
N PHE A 39 13.74 -6.77 -5.93
CA PHE A 39 14.36 -8.08 -5.74
C PHE A 39 13.73 -9.17 -6.63
N PHE A 40 12.40 -9.20 -6.75
CA PHE A 40 11.70 -10.25 -7.51
C PHE A 40 11.47 -9.94 -9.00
N TYR A 41 11.20 -8.68 -9.35
CA TYR A 41 10.77 -8.28 -10.70
C TYR A 41 11.75 -7.31 -11.39
N GLY A 42 12.77 -6.83 -10.68
CA GLY A 42 13.69 -5.83 -11.19
C GLY A 42 13.10 -4.42 -11.24
N LEU A 43 13.98 -3.45 -11.49
CA LEU A 43 13.65 -2.02 -11.36
C LEU A 43 12.60 -1.55 -12.38
N ILE A 44 12.73 -2.01 -13.64
CA ILE A 44 11.85 -1.60 -14.75
C ILE A 44 10.38 -1.96 -14.46
N GLN A 45 10.14 -3.11 -13.86
CA GLN A 45 8.79 -3.58 -13.53
C GLN A 45 8.32 -3.02 -12.18
N ALA A 46 9.23 -2.83 -11.23
CA ALA A 46 8.90 -2.31 -9.91
C ALA A 46 8.38 -0.87 -9.93
N ILE A 47 8.93 0.00 -10.79
CA ILE A 47 8.54 1.43 -10.88
C ILE A 47 7.03 1.62 -11.17
N PRO A 48 6.47 1.09 -12.27
CA PRO A 48 5.05 1.28 -12.58
C PRO A 48 4.15 0.60 -11.55
N VAL A 49 4.56 -0.53 -10.98
CA VAL A 49 3.83 -1.21 -9.91
C VAL A 49 3.76 -0.34 -8.65
N ILE A 50 4.88 0.26 -8.23
CA ILE A 50 4.90 1.19 -7.09
C ILE A 50 4.02 2.41 -7.36
N ALA A 51 4.04 2.95 -8.58
CA ALA A 51 3.24 4.11 -8.93
C ALA A 51 1.73 3.82 -8.77
N LEU A 52 1.28 2.65 -9.22
CA LEU A 52 -0.09 2.19 -9.01
C LEU A 52 -0.41 1.99 -7.53
N VAL A 53 0.43 1.25 -6.80
CA VAL A 53 0.24 0.98 -5.37
C VAL A 53 0.17 2.29 -4.57
N ALA A 54 1.07 3.23 -4.83
CA ALA A 54 1.10 4.53 -4.16
C ALA A 54 -0.16 5.35 -4.46
N THR A 55 -0.63 5.34 -5.72
CA THR A 55 -1.85 6.04 -6.12
C THR A 55 -3.07 5.49 -5.38
N VAL A 56 -3.22 4.15 -5.36
CA VAL A 56 -4.32 3.47 -4.65
C VAL A 56 -4.25 3.73 -3.14
N ALA A 57 -3.06 3.63 -2.55
CA ALA A 57 -2.86 3.89 -1.12
C ALA A 57 -3.20 5.34 -0.74
N ASN A 58 -2.81 6.32 -1.57
CA ASN A 58 -3.13 7.73 -1.34
C ASN A 58 -4.63 8.02 -1.52
N LEU A 59 -5.28 7.44 -2.54
CA LEU A 59 -6.72 7.54 -2.75
C LEU A 59 -7.51 7.02 -1.55
N SER A 60 -7.14 5.85 -1.02
CA SER A 60 -7.71 5.28 0.20
C SER A 60 -7.69 6.27 1.37
N ARG A 61 -6.56 6.95 1.60
CA ARG A 61 -6.45 7.96 2.66
C ARG A 61 -7.35 9.16 2.42
N ILE A 62 -7.47 9.63 1.17
CA ILE A 62 -8.40 10.71 0.83
C ILE A 62 -9.83 10.29 1.15
N PHE A 63 -10.26 9.09 0.79
CA PHE A 63 -11.60 8.60 1.12
C PHE A 63 -11.84 8.46 2.62
N PHE A 64 -10.84 8.05 3.39
CA PHE A 64 -10.94 7.97 4.84
C PHE A 64 -11.06 9.37 5.47
N VAL A 65 -10.23 10.31 5.01
CA VAL A 65 -10.22 11.70 5.45
C VAL A 65 -11.55 12.39 5.05
N VAL A 66 -11.88 12.37 3.75
CA VAL A 66 -13.22 12.10 3.17
C VAL A 66 -14.42 11.95 4.12
N ALA A 67 -14.66 10.68 4.41
CA ALA A 67 -15.75 10.23 5.25
C ALA A 67 -15.63 10.78 6.68
N GLY A 68 -14.39 10.94 7.19
CA GLY A 68 -14.11 11.43 8.52
C GLY A 68 -14.66 12.83 8.79
N TYR A 69 -14.48 13.80 7.89
CA TYR A 69 -15.04 15.14 8.11
C TYR A 69 -16.56 15.17 8.03
N SER A 70 -17.17 14.43 7.10
CA SER A 70 -18.62 14.32 6.99
C SER A 70 -19.24 13.78 8.29
N LEU A 71 -18.61 12.75 8.86
CA LEU A 71 -19.02 12.18 10.13
C LEU A 71 -18.75 13.13 11.30
N ALA A 72 -17.59 13.78 11.35
CA ALA A 72 -17.24 14.73 12.41
C ALA A 72 -18.13 15.99 12.41
N SER A 73 -18.63 16.43 11.25
CA SER A 73 -19.62 17.50 11.17
C SER A 73 -20.99 17.08 11.71
N LEU A 74 -21.32 15.79 11.67
CA LEU A 74 -22.59 15.25 12.16
C LEU A 74 -22.65 15.23 13.70
N PHE A 75 -21.50 15.08 14.36
CA PHE A 75 -21.36 15.05 15.82
C PHE A 75 -21.02 16.42 16.44
N ARG A 76 -20.98 17.49 15.63
CA ARG A 76 -20.70 18.87 16.07
C ARG A 76 -21.95 19.64 16.52
N ILE A 77 -23.00 18.93 16.92
CA ILE A 77 -24.27 19.45 17.46
C ILE A 77 -24.31 19.17 18.96
#